data_AF-A0A1R0MA06-F1
#
_entry.id   AF-A0A1R0MA06-F1
#
_cell.length_a   1.000
_cell.length_b   1.000
_cell.length_c   1.000
_cell.angle_alpha   90.00
_cell.angle_beta   90.00
_cell.angle_gamma   90.00
#
_symmetry.space_group_name_H-M   'P 1'
#
loop_
_entity.id
_entity.type
_entity.pdbx_description
1 polymer ?
#
loop_
_entity_poly.entity_id
_entity_poly.type
_entity_poly.pdbx_seq_one_letter_code
_entity_poly.pdbx_strand_id
1 'polypeptide(L)'
;MPVAKRVPLPVVQLGATALDQTQQTLDMIRGMLSESAAEKEYGLEISKSMVQFKSGKPGSISPKATAGRTNEGNRPSFCVMDEVHHWVGSTGGPDFYQTLKRNIEKTTKAGSRWVTTTNAFNPNEDSVAQIIFESDMVSQGFWLYDCLEGSIAVEDIRDEEKVRAALIEAYGDAHWADIDGLTKTILYDRTTPDSTYCRFFFNQIAESSDGWMNKAEWDACESINDIKPGEQIAIGFDGSVRGDGTALVGIRLHDAKLFTLGQWIRPEHAKDDWEVDVLSVEAAVKRAFETYRVEWMYADPPWWQENIGRWAVEWGDDYVFEYWTNKPTRMVQAVERFRTAVMVGDLSHVGETELTRHVLQAVVREVPQGDLITKDSPRSKRKIDLAVAAVLALEARADAIADGRLQIKRRRVVGF
;
A
#
# COMPACT_ATOMS: atom_id res chain seq x y z
N MET A 1 30.91 18.58 4.26
CA MET A 1 30.50 17.98 5.55
C MET A 1 30.74 18.96 6.71
N PRO A 2 29.74 19.23 7.55
CA PRO A 2 29.94 20.06 8.74
C PRO A 2 30.92 19.40 9.73
N VAL A 3 31.84 20.19 10.28
CA VAL A 3 32.85 19.71 11.24
C VAL A 3 32.33 19.87 12.66
N ALA A 4 32.34 18.78 13.45
CA ALA A 4 31.90 18.80 14.83
C ALA A 4 32.79 19.71 15.70
N LYS A 5 32.19 20.39 16.67
CA LYS A 5 32.89 21.23 17.66
C LYS A 5 32.66 20.67 19.05
N ARG A 6 33.67 20.80 19.92
CA ARG A 6 33.55 20.41 21.34
C ARG A 6 32.46 21.24 22.02
N VAL A 7 31.57 20.57 22.76
CA VAL A 7 30.52 21.19 23.56
C VAL A 7 30.74 20.88 25.05
N PRO A 8 30.29 21.75 25.97
CA PRO A 8 30.47 21.53 27.41
C PRO A 8 29.80 20.25 27.95
N LEU A 9 28.62 19.92 27.41
CA LEU A 9 27.81 18.76 27.79
C LEU A 9 27.42 17.97 26.53
N PRO A 10 28.21 16.96 26.13
CA PRO A 10 27.91 16.16 24.94
C PRO A 10 26.91 15.06 25.29
N VAL A 11 25.64 15.27 24.93
CA VAL A 11 24.56 14.29 25.10
C VAL A 11 24.03 13.92 23.73
N VAL A 12 24.23 12.67 23.34
CA VAL A 12 23.82 12.11 22.06
C VAL A 12 22.68 11.11 22.29
N GLN A 13 21.60 11.28 21.53
CA GLN A 13 20.43 10.41 21.57
C GLN A 13 20.28 9.69 20.24
N LEU A 14 20.09 8.36 20.30
CA LEU A 14 19.79 7.52 19.14
C LEU A 14 18.31 7.15 19.21
N GLY A 15 17.49 7.74 18.36
CA GLY A 15 16.05 7.54 18.29
C GLY A 15 15.67 6.48 17.26
N ALA A 16 14.79 5.54 17.62
CA ALA A 16 14.06 4.68 16.69
C ALA A 16 12.70 4.27 17.31
N THR A 17 11.79 3.74 16.50
CA THR A 17 10.47 3.31 16.98
C THR A 17 10.55 2.07 17.88
N ALA A 18 11.56 1.22 17.69
CA ALA A 18 11.86 0.07 18.55
C ALA A 18 13.22 0.19 19.27
N LEU A 19 13.29 -0.30 20.52
CA LEU A 19 14.53 -0.27 21.30
C LEU A 19 15.62 -1.14 20.67
N ASP A 20 15.26 -2.30 20.14
CA ASP A 20 16.20 -3.22 19.49
C ASP A 20 16.85 -2.58 18.26
N GLN A 21 16.13 -1.73 17.50
CA GLN A 21 16.70 -0.96 16.40
C GLN A 21 17.75 0.02 16.89
N THR A 22 17.45 0.80 17.95
CA THR A 22 18.45 1.74 18.51
C THR A 22 19.69 1.05 19.07
N GLN A 23 19.57 -0.21 19.49
CA GLN A 23 20.70 -1.00 19.98
C GLN A 23 21.63 -1.42 18.83
N GLN A 24 21.12 -1.69 17.63
CA GLN A 24 21.94 -1.99 16.46
C GLN A 24 22.82 -0.79 16.07
N THR A 25 22.23 0.41 16.01
CA THR A 25 22.99 1.65 15.76
C THR A 25 24.05 1.87 16.85
N LEU A 26 23.70 1.63 18.12
CA LEU A 26 24.65 1.74 19.22
C LEU A 26 25.79 0.73 19.11
N ASP A 27 25.51 -0.52 18.74
CA ASP A 27 26.52 -1.57 18.61
C ASP A 27 27.53 -1.25 17.50
N MET A 28 27.10 -0.67 16.38
CA MET A 28 28.00 -0.17 15.34
C MET A 28 28.89 0.97 15.87
N ILE A 29 28.31 1.93 16.60
CA ILE A 29 29.08 3.01 17.25
C ILE A 29 30.09 2.44 18.23
N ARG A 30 29.71 1.44 19.02
CA ARG A 30 30.60 0.78 19.98
C ARG A 30 31.77 0.13 19.28
N GLY A 31 31.53 -0.61 18.20
CA GLY A 31 32.58 -1.23 17.38
C GLY A 31 33.57 -0.20 16.84
N MET A 32 33.07 0.84 16.18
CA MET A 32 33.91 1.93 15.64
C MET A 32 34.72 2.65 16.71
N LEU A 33 34.14 2.89 17.89
CA LEU A 33 34.84 3.54 18.99
C LEU A 33 35.90 2.63 19.62
N SER A 34 35.61 1.34 19.81
CA SER A 34 36.55 0.38 20.41
C SER A 34 37.76 0.09 19.52
N GLU A 35 37.60 0.21 18.20
CA GLU A 35 38.68 0.00 17.24
C GLU A 35 39.42 1.29 16.87
N SER A 36 39.07 2.43 17.47
CA SER A 36 39.71 3.72 17.19
C SER A 36 40.48 4.27 18.40
N ALA A 37 41.35 5.25 18.14
CA ALA A 37 42.05 5.97 19.21
C ALA A 37 41.11 6.75 20.14
N ALA A 38 39.84 6.93 19.75
CA ALA A 38 38.87 7.74 20.47
C ALA A 38 38.60 7.25 21.89
N GLU A 39 38.57 5.92 22.12
CA GLU A 39 38.36 5.39 23.48
C GLU A 39 39.42 5.91 24.46
N LYS A 40 40.68 5.89 24.04
CA LYS A 40 41.82 6.35 24.86
C LYS A 40 41.91 7.87 24.90
N GLU A 41 41.77 8.53 23.76
CA GLU A 41 41.93 9.98 23.63
C GLU A 41 40.87 10.75 24.42
N TYR A 42 39.62 10.29 24.39
CA TYR A 42 38.50 10.93 25.07
C TYR A 42 38.17 10.28 26.41
N GLY A 43 38.87 9.20 26.79
CA GLY A 43 38.63 8.49 28.05
C GLY A 43 37.22 7.92 28.13
N LEU A 44 36.78 7.22 27.09
CA LEU A 44 35.42 6.69 26.98
C LEU A 44 35.30 5.34 27.69
N GLU A 45 34.16 5.13 28.34
CA GLU A 45 33.67 3.85 28.82
C GLU A 45 32.57 3.39 27.86
N ILE A 46 32.84 2.30 27.14
CA ILE A 46 31.97 1.77 26.08
C ILE A 46 31.24 0.55 26.65
N SER A 47 30.03 0.76 27.17
CA SER A 47 29.19 -0.31 27.71
C SER A 47 28.18 -0.81 26.68
N LYS A 48 27.43 -1.89 26.99
CA LYS A 48 26.37 -2.41 26.11
C LYS A 48 25.22 -1.44 25.91
N SER A 49 24.81 -0.74 26.95
CA SER A 49 23.60 0.11 26.95
C SER A 49 23.89 1.59 26.66
N MET A 50 25.13 2.04 26.83
CA MET A 50 25.52 3.43 26.58
C MET A 50 27.04 3.62 26.50
N VAL A 51 27.48 4.74 25.92
CA VAL A 51 28.86 5.23 25.99
C VAL A 51 28.92 6.45 26.89
N GLN A 52 29.90 6.51 27.79
CA GLN A 52 30.09 7.62 28.73
C GLN A 52 31.58 7.91 28.97
N PHE A 53 31.90 8.89 29.82
CA PHE A 53 33.28 9.17 30.21
C PHE A 53 33.72 8.33 31.42
N LYS A 54 34.89 7.71 31.35
CA LYS A 54 35.53 6.98 32.47
C LYS A 54 35.74 7.85 33.72
N SER A 55 35.86 9.17 33.54
CA SER A 55 36.04 10.13 34.63
C SER A 55 34.76 10.42 35.42
N GLY A 56 33.60 9.93 34.96
CA GLY A 56 32.29 10.30 35.52
C GLY A 56 31.82 11.71 35.15
N LYS A 57 32.55 12.42 34.28
CA LYS A 57 32.11 13.71 33.75
C LYS A 57 30.76 13.55 33.02
N PRO A 58 29.81 14.50 33.15
CA PRO A 58 28.56 14.47 32.40
C PRO A 58 28.76 14.40 30.87
N GLY A 59 28.00 13.51 30.23
CA GLY A 59 27.94 13.32 28.78
C GLY A 59 27.78 11.84 28.42
N SER A 60 27.03 11.56 27.36
CA SER A 60 26.70 10.18 26.98
C SER A 60 26.26 10.04 25.53
N ILE A 61 26.33 8.81 25.03
CA ILE A 61 25.61 8.32 23.85
C ILE A 61 24.65 7.24 24.34
N SER A 62 23.35 7.41 24.11
CA SER A 62 22.34 6.49 24.64
C SER A 62 21.13 6.31 23.69
N PRO A 63 20.53 5.11 23.67
CA PRO A 63 19.34 4.82 22.89
C PRO A 63 18.09 5.46 23.51
N LYS A 64 17.12 5.78 22.65
CA LYS A 64 15.79 6.32 22.98
C LYS A 64 14.75 5.70 22.04
N ALA A 65 13.68 5.14 22.61
CA ALA A 65 12.59 4.56 21.84
C ALA A 65 11.23 5.16 22.25
N THR A 66 10.23 5.03 21.37
CA THR A 66 8.87 5.56 21.55
C THR A 66 8.22 5.09 22.86
N ALA A 67 8.45 3.83 23.26
CA ALA A 67 7.93 3.26 24.51
C ALA A 67 8.62 3.74 25.81
N GLY A 68 9.69 4.53 25.71
CA GLY A 68 10.40 5.07 26.87
C GLY A 68 9.62 6.20 27.54
N ARG A 69 9.04 5.95 28.73
CA ARG A 69 8.19 6.90 29.49
C ARG A 69 8.88 8.22 29.94
N THR A 70 10.07 8.56 29.46
CA THR A 70 10.91 9.67 29.95
C THR A 70 11.63 10.42 28.82
N ASN A 71 10.94 10.71 27.71
CA ASN A 71 11.56 11.36 26.55
C ASN A 71 11.47 12.89 26.60
N GLU A 72 10.53 13.47 27.35
CA GLU A 72 10.41 14.93 27.50
C GLU A 72 11.44 15.52 28.48
N GLY A 73 11.90 16.74 28.19
CA GLY A 73 12.77 17.52 29.10
C GLY A 73 14.27 17.33 28.89
N ASN A 74 14.66 16.37 28.03
CA ASN A 74 16.07 16.19 27.64
C ASN A 74 16.59 17.41 26.85
N ARG A 75 17.90 17.67 26.97
CA ARG A 75 18.60 18.72 26.21
C ARG A 75 19.82 18.11 25.50
N PRO A 76 19.61 17.27 24.48
CA PRO A 76 20.71 16.66 23.74
C PRO A 76 21.54 17.73 23.00
N SER A 77 22.81 17.45 22.77
CA SER A 77 23.65 18.21 21.83
C SER A 77 23.58 17.63 20.42
N PHE A 78 23.24 16.34 20.29
CA PHE A 78 23.06 15.69 19.00
C PHE A 78 21.96 14.62 19.08
N CYS A 79 21.15 14.49 18.02
CA CYS A 79 20.15 13.43 17.92
C CYS A 79 20.26 12.74 16.55
N VAL A 80 20.38 11.42 16.56
CA VAL A 80 20.20 10.58 15.38
C VAL A 80 18.78 10.02 15.45
N MET A 81 18.04 10.06 14.35
CA MET A 81 16.70 9.52 14.24
C MET A 81 16.70 8.55 13.07
N ASP A 82 16.75 7.26 13.39
CA ASP A 82 17.03 6.21 12.40
C ASP A 82 15.75 5.63 11.81
N GLU A 83 15.83 5.22 10.55
CA GLU A 83 14.76 4.58 9.78
C GLU A 83 13.41 5.34 9.82
N VAL A 84 13.43 6.66 9.61
CA VAL A 84 12.23 7.51 9.80
C VAL A 84 11.08 7.28 8.81
N HIS A 85 11.27 6.46 7.77
CA HIS A 85 10.19 5.96 6.92
C HIS A 85 9.27 4.98 7.67
N HIS A 86 9.74 4.32 8.72
CA HIS A 86 8.91 3.46 9.58
C HIS A 86 8.20 4.21 10.72
N TRP A 87 8.45 5.51 10.85
CA TRP A 87 7.86 6.35 11.90
C TRP A 87 6.51 6.90 11.41
N VAL A 88 5.52 6.02 11.42
CA VAL A 88 4.15 6.27 10.98
C VAL A 88 3.20 6.39 12.18
N GLY A 89 1.94 6.76 11.94
CA GLY A 89 0.93 6.92 13.00
C GLY A 89 0.75 5.65 13.86
N SER A 90 0.76 4.47 13.24
CA SER A 90 0.59 3.18 13.93
C SER A 90 1.73 2.83 14.89
N THR A 91 2.93 3.39 14.69
CA THR A 91 4.11 3.18 15.56
C THR A 91 4.34 4.32 16.56
N GLY A 92 3.45 5.32 16.58
CA GLY A 92 3.62 6.55 17.38
C GLY A 92 4.80 7.41 16.95
N GLY A 93 5.33 7.19 15.73
CA GLY A 93 6.52 7.84 15.21
C GLY A 93 6.43 9.37 15.16
N PRO A 94 5.35 9.98 14.62
CA PRO A 94 5.22 11.42 14.55
C PRO A 94 5.31 12.14 15.91
N ASP A 95 4.64 11.62 16.94
CA ASP A 95 4.71 12.19 18.30
C ASP A 95 6.11 12.07 18.91
N PHE A 96 6.78 10.95 18.64
CA PHE A 96 8.16 10.73 19.09
C PHE A 96 9.13 11.69 18.40
N TYR A 97 9.02 11.85 17.08
CA TYR A 97 9.78 12.83 16.31
C TYR A 97 9.58 14.24 16.86
N GLN A 98 8.34 14.67 17.10
CA GLN A 98 8.06 15.98 17.68
C GLN A 98 8.71 16.14 19.07
N THR A 99 8.69 15.09 19.89
CA THR A 99 9.32 15.12 21.21
C THR A 99 10.84 15.32 21.11
N LEU A 100 11.52 14.54 20.27
CA LEU A 100 12.97 14.66 20.08
C LEU A 100 13.36 16.00 19.45
N LYS A 101 12.63 16.43 18.41
CA LYS A 101 12.83 17.70 17.71
C LYS A 101 12.68 18.90 18.66
N ARG A 102 11.60 18.95 19.44
CA ARG A 102 11.40 20.02 20.46
C ARG A 102 12.52 20.07 21.49
N ASN A 103 13.11 18.93 21.84
CA ASN A 103 14.19 18.86 22.81
C ASN A 103 15.52 19.37 22.25
N ILE A 104 15.91 18.90 21.05
CA ILE A 104 17.17 19.29 20.40
C ILE A 104 17.16 20.77 19.98
N GLU A 105 16.01 21.33 19.60
CA GLU A 105 15.89 22.72 19.15
C GLU A 105 16.02 23.76 20.28
N LYS A 106 15.82 23.35 21.55
CA LYS A 106 16.04 24.22 22.72
C LYS A 106 17.49 24.64 22.91
N THR A 107 18.43 23.95 22.23
CA THR A 107 19.87 24.18 22.36
C THR A 107 20.53 24.61 21.05
N THR A 108 19.77 25.01 20.02
CA THR A 108 20.31 25.38 18.69
C THR A 108 21.33 26.51 18.76
N LYS A 109 21.14 27.49 19.67
CA LYS A 109 22.12 28.57 19.91
C LYS A 109 23.48 28.04 20.40
N ALA A 110 23.49 26.90 21.10
CA ALA A 110 24.70 26.20 21.53
C ALA A 110 25.26 25.27 20.44
N GLY A 111 24.63 25.22 19.26
CA GLY A 111 25.08 24.45 18.10
C GLY A 111 24.58 23.01 18.06
N SER A 112 23.48 22.67 18.73
CA SER A 112 22.88 21.35 18.63
C SER A 112 22.39 21.04 17.22
N ARG A 113 22.38 19.75 16.86
CA ARG A 113 21.98 19.27 15.54
C ARG A 113 21.22 17.97 15.67
N TRP A 114 20.44 17.65 14.64
CA TRP A 114 19.90 16.32 14.47
C TRP A 114 20.12 15.85 13.05
N VAL A 115 20.08 14.54 12.85
CA VAL A 115 20.14 13.90 11.55
C VAL A 115 19.09 12.78 11.53
N THR A 116 18.45 12.63 10.39
CA THR A 116 17.57 11.49 10.11
C THR A 116 18.20 10.62 9.04
N THR A 117 18.13 9.31 9.22
CA THR A 117 18.50 8.31 8.21
C THR A 117 17.25 7.55 7.80
N THR A 118 17.15 7.24 6.51
CA THR A 118 15.95 6.61 5.96
C THR A 118 16.21 5.99 4.60
N ASN A 119 15.53 4.88 4.30
CA ASN A 119 15.25 4.47 2.93
C ASN A 119 14.16 5.38 2.32
N ALA A 120 13.94 5.27 1.01
CA ALA A 120 12.85 5.98 0.36
C ALA A 120 11.49 5.54 0.94
N PHE A 121 10.67 6.53 1.29
CA PHE A 121 9.38 6.29 1.93
C PHE A 121 8.29 5.90 0.92
N ASN A 122 7.24 5.25 1.42
CA ASN A 122 6.00 5.08 0.68
C ASN A 122 5.16 6.35 0.86
N PRO A 123 4.72 7.03 -0.22
CA PRO A 123 3.95 8.27 -0.10
C PRO A 123 2.53 8.06 0.46
N ASN A 124 2.09 6.81 0.63
CA ASN A 124 0.78 6.46 1.19
C ASN A 124 0.80 6.19 2.71
N GLU A 125 1.95 6.28 3.37
CA GLU A 125 2.12 5.89 4.78
C GLU A 125 2.18 7.08 5.76
N ASP A 126 2.24 8.33 5.26
CA ASP A 126 2.35 9.55 6.08
C ASP A 126 3.51 9.50 7.10
N SER A 127 4.63 8.90 6.69
CA SER A 127 5.80 8.70 7.56
C SER A 127 6.51 10.02 7.92
N VAL A 128 7.28 10.03 9.01
CA VAL A 128 8.14 11.18 9.35
C VAL A 128 9.13 11.51 8.22
N ALA A 129 9.65 10.51 7.49
CA ALA A 129 10.48 10.75 6.31
C ALA A 129 9.76 11.61 5.26
N GLN A 130 8.51 11.27 4.94
CA GLN A 130 7.67 12.05 4.02
C GLN A 130 7.43 13.47 4.52
N ILE A 131 7.04 13.60 5.79
CA ILE A 131 6.77 14.91 6.42
C ILE A 131 8.00 15.82 6.37
N ILE A 132 9.20 15.28 6.57
CA ILE A 132 10.46 16.04 6.48
C ILE A 132 10.75 16.41 5.03
N PHE A 133 10.65 15.46 4.11
CA PHE A 133 10.91 15.66 2.68
C PHE A 133 10.03 16.76 2.07
N GLU A 134 8.73 16.75 2.39
CA GLU A 134 7.75 17.73 1.90
C GLU A 134 7.81 19.08 2.63
N SER A 135 8.65 19.22 3.66
CA SER A 135 8.73 20.43 4.46
C SER A 135 9.36 21.61 3.70
N ASP A 136 8.77 22.79 3.88
CA ASP A 136 9.37 24.06 3.46
C ASP A 136 10.79 24.29 4.00
N MET A 137 11.15 23.64 5.12
CA MET A 137 12.50 23.72 5.67
C MET A 137 13.54 23.08 4.74
N VAL A 138 13.17 22.03 4.00
CA VAL A 138 14.02 21.39 2.99
C VAL A 138 14.04 22.25 1.73
N SER A 139 12.89 22.66 1.21
CA SER A 139 12.80 23.44 -0.03
C SER A 139 13.49 24.81 0.06
N GLN A 140 13.51 25.42 1.25
CA GLN A 140 14.23 26.67 1.53
C GLN A 140 15.71 26.46 1.92
N GLY A 141 16.18 25.22 1.99
CA GLY A 141 17.58 24.88 2.29
C GLY A 141 18.00 25.07 3.75
N PHE A 142 17.05 25.17 4.68
CA PHE A 142 17.34 25.22 6.12
C PHE A 142 17.66 23.84 6.69
N TRP A 143 17.04 22.79 6.15
CA TRP A 143 17.42 21.40 6.37
C TRP A 143 18.13 20.86 5.13
N LEU A 144 19.25 20.19 5.36
CA LEU A 144 19.97 19.50 4.30
C LEU A 144 19.25 18.19 4.00
N TYR A 145 18.79 18.04 2.77
CA TYR A 145 18.39 16.76 2.20
C TYR A 145 19.49 16.31 1.24
N ASP A 146 20.02 15.12 1.48
CA ASP A 146 21.13 14.53 0.72
C ASP A 146 20.77 13.09 0.38
N CYS A 147 20.58 12.81 -0.91
CA CYS A 147 20.17 11.51 -1.43
C CYS A 147 20.71 11.35 -2.86
N LEU A 148 21.28 10.19 -3.15
CA LEU A 148 21.59 9.75 -4.51
C LEU A 148 20.49 8.80 -4.96
N GLU A 149 19.74 9.19 -5.98
CA GLU A 149 18.63 8.40 -6.54
C GLU A 149 19.07 7.77 -7.86
N GLY A 150 18.87 6.47 -8.01
CA GLY A 150 19.19 5.75 -9.24
C GLY A 150 18.19 6.06 -10.35
N SER A 151 18.69 6.51 -11.50
CA SER A 151 17.88 6.88 -12.66
C SER A 151 17.41 5.65 -13.45
N ILE A 152 16.24 5.12 -13.10
CA ILE A 152 15.61 3.99 -13.81
C ILE A 152 14.08 4.09 -13.75
N ALA A 153 13.41 3.76 -14.87
CA ALA A 153 11.96 3.61 -14.89
C ALA A 153 11.56 2.19 -14.46
N VAL A 154 10.39 2.00 -13.85
CA VAL A 154 9.95 0.70 -13.33
C VAL A 154 9.90 -0.37 -14.43
N GLU A 155 9.45 0.01 -15.62
CA GLU A 155 9.42 -0.82 -16.83
C GLU A 155 10.80 -1.33 -17.27
N ASP A 156 11.87 -0.68 -16.84
CA ASP A 156 13.24 -0.97 -17.20
C ASP A 156 13.98 -1.81 -16.13
N ILE A 157 13.35 -2.20 -15.02
CA ILE A 157 13.95 -2.96 -13.90
C ILE A 157 14.35 -4.41 -14.29
N ARG A 158 14.23 -4.76 -15.58
CA ARG A 158 14.65 -6.03 -16.18
C ARG A 158 15.74 -5.86 -17.24
N ASP A 159 16.19 -4.64 -17.48
CA ASP A 159 17.32 -4.34 -18.34
C ASP A 159 18.60 -4.32 -17.49
N GLU A 160 19.51 -5.25 -17.76
CA GLU A 160 20.75 -5.43 -16.99
C GLU A 160 21.62 -4.17 -16.99
N GLU A 161 21.79 -3.53 -18.15
CA GLU A 161 22.63 -2.34 -18.26
C GLU A 161 22.04 -1.18 -17.48
N LYS A 162 20.71 -0.97 -17.59
CA LYS A 162 20.01 0.10 -16.88
C LYS A 162 19.99 -0.13 -15.36
N VAL A 163 19.68 -1.35 -14.92
CA VAL A 163 19.67 -1.71 -13.48
C VAL A 163 21.05 -1.49 -12.88
N ARG A 164 22.10 -1.94 -13.55
CA ARG A 164 23.47 -1.78 -13.05
C ARG A 164 23.89 -0.32 -13.00
N ALA A 165 23.53 0.48 -14.01
CA ALA A 165 23.80 1.92 -14.02
C ALA A 165 23.08 2.64 -12.85
N ALA A 166 21.80 2.33 -12.63
CA ALA A 166 21.03 2.93 -11.54
C ALA A 166 21.55 2.53 -10.15
N LEU A 167 22.01 1.28 -9.96
CA LEU A 167 22.67 0.87 -8.72
C LEU A 167 23.98 1.65 -8.49
N ILE A 168 24.79 1.88 -9.53
CA ILE A 168 26.03 2.66 -9.39
C ILE A 168 25.72 4.10 -8.96
N GLU A 169 24.69 4.70 -9.54
CA GLU A 169 24.24 6.04 -9.18
C GLU A 169 23.74 6.09 -7.72
N ALA A 170 22.83 5.19 -7.33
CA ALA A 170 22.24 5.17 -6.01
C ALA A 170 23.25 4.87 -4.88
N TYR A 171 24.21 3.98 -5.12
CA TYR A 171 25.20 3.58 -4.12
C TYR A 171 26.43 4.50 -4.06
N GLY A 172 26.71 5.29 -5.11
CA GLY A 172 27.72 6.33 -5.09
C GLY A 172 29.11 5.86 -4.62
N ASP A 173 29.54 6.32 -3.44
CA ASP A 173 30.84 6.06 -2.84
C ASP A 173 30.90 4.81 -1.93
N ALA A 174 29.80 4.06 -1.84
CA ALA A 174 29.70 2.78 -1.12
C ALA A 174 30.40 1.64 -1.88
N HIS A 175 31.71 1.75 -2.07
CA HIS A 175 32.57 0.80 -2.79
C HIS A 175 32.57 -0.64 -2.23
N TRP A 176 32.04 -0.85 -1.03
CA TRP A 176 31.87 -2.17 -0.42
C TRP A 176 30.57 -2.87 -0.87
N ALA A 177 29.67 -2.19 -1.57
CA ALA A 177 28.43 -2.78 -2.06
C ALA A 177 28.69 -3.72 -3.25
N ASP A 178 28.11 -4.92 -3.22
CA ASP A 178 28.19 -5.90 -4.31
C ASP A 178 27.19 -5.55 -5.42
N ILE A 179 27.56 -4.57 -6.26
CA ILE A 179 26.70 -4.11 -7.36
C ILE A 179 26.32 -5.26 -8.28
N ASP A 180 27.25 -6.17 -8.61
CA ASP A 180 26.98 -7.27 -9.54
C ASP A 180 26.02 -8.31 -8.91
N GLY A 181 26.16 -8.58 -7.61
CA GLY A 181 25.21 -9.41 -6.85
C GLY A 181 23.82 -8.79 -6.75
N LEU A 182 23.74 -7.49 -6.47
CA LEU A 182 22.48 -6.74 -6.42
C LEU A 182 21.80 -6.71 -7.79
N THR A 183 22.54 -6.47 -8.88
CA THR A 183 22.02 -6.53 -10.24
C THR A 183 21.39 -7.90 -10.53
N LYS A 184 22.07 -9.01 -10.19
CA LYS A 184 21.51 -10.35 -10.37
C LYS A 184 20.24 -10.57 -9.56
N THR A 185 20.23 -10.15 -8.29
CA THR A 185 19.03 -10.24 -7.45
C THR A 185 17.86 -9.53 -8.10
N ILE A 186 18.03 -8.27 -8.48
CA ILE A 186 16.97 -7.48 -9.11
C ILE A 186 16.49 -8.16 -10.40
N LEU A 187 17.39 -8.59 -11.28
CA LEU A 187 17.01 -9.18 -12.58
C LEU A 187 16.25 -10.51 -12.46
N TYR A 188 16.57 -11.33 -11.46
CA TYR A 188 16.09 -12.73 -11.42
C TYR A 188 15.12 -13.05 -10.28
N ASP A 189 15.13 -12.30 -9.18
CA ASP A 189 14.15 -12.52 -8.12
C ASP A 189 12.76 -11.99 -8.53
N ARG A 190 11.75 -12.80 -8.24
CA ARG A 190 10.32 -12.58 -8.54
C ARG A 190 9.46 -12.59 -7.29
N THR A 191 10.06 -12.85 -6.13
CA THR A 191 9.38 -12.84 -4.83
C THR A 191 9.27 -11.43 -4.26
N THR A 192 10.16 -10.53 -4.68
CA THR A 192 10.17 -9.12 -4.29
C THR A 192 9.45 -8.25 -5.35
N PRO A 193 8.48 -7.41 -4.96
CA PRO A 193 7.85 -6.44 -5.85
C PRO A 193 8.84 -5.41 -6.43
N ASP A 194 8.59 -4.95 -7.65
CA ASP A 194 9.45 -3.96 -8.32
C ASP A 194 9.55 -2.63 -7.54
N SER A 195 8.45 -2.24 -6.87
CA SER A 195 8.41 -1.07 -6.00
C SER A 195 9.33 -1.19 -4.79
N THR A 196 9.58 -2.40 -4.30
CA THR A 196 10.57 -2.64 -3.24
C THR A 196 11.98 -2.38 -3.77
N TYR A 197 12.29 -2.76 -5.01
CA TYR A 197 13.59 -2.43 -5.62
C TYR A 197 13.77 -0.92 -5.83
N CYS A 198 12.73 -0.23 -6.31
CA CYS A 198 12.70 1.24 -6.38
C CYS A 198 13.09 1.88 -5.04
N ARG A 199 12.40 1.51 -3.96
CA ARG A 199 12.59 2.15 -2.66
C ARG A 199 13.92 1.83 -1.99
N PHE A 200 14.29 0.56 -1.94
CA PHE A 200 15.37 0.07 -1.09
C PHE A 200 16.71 -0.08 -1.82
N PHE A 201 16.72 -0.07 -3.16
CA PHE A 201 17.95 -0.27 -3.94
C PHE A 201 18.27 0.94 -4.82
N PHE A 202 17.25 1.64 -5.32
CA PHE A 202 17.42 2.83 -6.17
C PHE A 202 17.14 4.15 -5.44
N ASN A 203 16.77 4.13 -4.15
CA ASN A 203 16.37 5.29 -3.36
C ASN A 203 15.23 6.13 -3.97
N GLN A 204 14.38 5.50 -4.79
CA GLN A 204 13.24 6.15 -5.43
C GLN A 204 12.02 6.12 -4.50
N ILE A 205 11.37 7.26 -4.34
CA ILE A 205 10.05 7.32 -3.69
C ILE A 205 9.07 6.58 -4.59
N ALA A 206 8.57 5.44 -4.13
CA ALA A 206 7.62 4.63 -4.85
C ALA A 206 6.54 4.10 -3.89
N GLU A 207 5.33 3.94 -4.41
CA GLU A 207 4.25 3.28 -3.69
C GLU A 207 4.57 1.78 -3.58
N SER A 208 4.56 1.20 -2.38
CA SER A 208 4.55 -0.27 -2.28
C SER A 208 3.18 -0.76 -2.73
N SER A 209 3.15 -1.46 -3.86
CA SER A 209 1.95 -2.13 -4.32
C SER A 209 1.79 -3.45 -3.58
N ASP A 210 1.28 -3.42 -2.35
CA ASP A 210 0.78 -4.65 -1.72
C ASP A 210 -0.47 -5.07 -2.50
N GLY A 211 -0.28 -6.02 -3.41
CA GLY A 211 -1.36 -6.58 -4.22
C GLY A 211 -2.49 -7.06 -3.32
N TRP A 212 -3.72 -6.68 -3.63
CA TRP A 212 -4.88 -7.01 -2.82
C TRP A 212 -5.15 -8.52 -2.74
N MET A 213 -4.82 -9.25 -3.81
CA MET A 213 -5.09 -10.67 -3.95
C MET A 213 -3.83 -11.46 -4.32
N ASN A 214 -3.62 -12.59 -3.67
CA ASN A 214 -2.56 -13.52 -4.07
C ASN A 214 -2.99 -14.32 -5.31
N LYS A 215 -2.10 -14.43 -6.30
CA LYS A 215 -2.39 -15.16 -7.54
C LYS A 215 -2.69 -16.64 -7.31
N ALA A 216 -1.98 -17.32 -6.41
CA ALA A 216 -2.21 -18.74 -6.15
C ALA A 216 -3.56 -18.99 -5.48
N GLU A 217 -3.98 -18.12 -4.56
CA GLU A 217 -5.29 -18.19 -3.90
C GLU A 217 -6.43 -17.90 -4.89
N TRP A 218 -6.25 -16.90 -5.75
CA TRP A 218 -7.19 -16.60 -6.82
C TRP A 218 -7.29 -17.74 -7.83
N ASP A 219 -6.18 -18.19 -8.41
CA ASP A 219 -6.16 -19.26 -9.40
C ASP A 219 -6.77 -20.57 -8.84
N ALA A 220 -6.67 -20.82 -7.53
CA ALA A 220 -7.29 -21.98 -6.87
C ALA A 220 -8.83 -21.91 -6.82
N CYS A 221 -9.43 -20.72 -7.00
CA CYS A 221 -10.87 -20.51 -7.06
C CYS A 221 -11.45 -20.70 -8.47
N GLU A 222 -10.62 -21.03 -9.47
CA GLU A 222 -11.09 -21.33 -10.81
C GLU A 222 -11.97 -22.60 -10.83
N SER A 223 -13.10 -22.51 -11.54
CA SER A 223 -14.04 -23.61 -11.68
C SER A 223 -14.47 -23.78 -13.13
N ILE A 224 -14.59 -25.02 -13.58
CA ILE A 224 -15.06 -25.36 -14.94
C ILE A 224 -16.59 -25.47 -15.05
N ASN A 225 -17.34 -25.33 -13.95
CA ASN A 225 -18.80 -25.51 -13.98
C ASN A 225 -19.52 -24.39 -14.74
N ASP A 226 -20.20 -24.68 -15.85
CA ASP A 226 -20.91 -23.65 -16.59
C ASP A 226 -22.01 -22.94 -15.76
N ILE A 227 -22.23 -21.66 -16.08
CA ILE A 227 -23.38 -20.87 -15.64
C ILE A 227 -24.42 -20.92 -16.75
N LYS A 228 -25.66 -21.28 -16.41
CA LYS A 228 -26.71 -21.53 -17.40
C LYS A 228 -27.77 -20.42 -17.41
N PRO A 229 -28.40 -20.13 -18.57
CA PRO A 229 -29.56 -19.26 -18.62
C PRO A 229 -30.65 -19.71 -17.62
N GLY A 230 -31.29 -18.74 -16.97
CA GLY A 230 -32.31 -18.94 -15.94
C GLY A 230 -31.79 -19.33 -14.55
N GLU A 231 -30.47 -19.45 -14.34
CA GLU A 231 -29.91 -19.57 -12.99
C GLU A 231 -30.08 -18.28 -12.18
N GLN A 232 -30.16 -18.43 -10.86
CA GLN A 232 -30.26 -17.28 -9.94
C GLN A 232 -28.91 -16.61 -9.78
N ILE A 233 -28.84 -15.33 -10.12
CA ILE A 233 -27.63 -14.52 -10.00
C ILE A 233 -27.89 -13.22 -9.24
N ALA A 234 -26.83 -12.66 -8.67
CA ALA A 234 -26.76 -11.26 -8.30
C ALA A 234 -25.75 -10.55 -9.22
N ILE A 235 -25.81 -9.22 -9.26
CA ILE A 235 -25.00 -8.39 -10.16
C ILE A 235 -24.32 -7.29 -9.36
N GLY A 236 -23.06 -7.04 -9.67
CA GLY A 236 -22.33 -5.84 -9.28
C GLY A 236 -22.00 -4.99 -10.49
N PHE A 237 -22.20 -3.68 -10.36
CA PHE A 237 -21.95 -2.69 -11.40
C PHE A 237 -21.06 -1.57 -10.87
N ASP A 238 -19.91 -1.39 -11.50
CA ASP A 238 -18.98 -0.30 -11.26
C ASP A 238 -18.94 0.61 -12.48
N GLY A 239 -19.44 1.84 -12.33
CA GLY A 239 -19.78 2.72 -13.44
C GLY A 239 -18.92 3.97 -13.48
N SER A 240 -18.31 4.24 -14.65
CA SER A 240 -17.64 5.50 -14.95
C SER A 240 -17.95 5.95 -16.38
N VAL A 241 -18.16 7.25 -16.59
CA VAL A 241 -18.46 7.80 -17.93
C VAL A 241 -17.17 8.31 -18.62
N ARG A 242 -16.20 8.81 -17.85
CA ARG A 242 -14.93 9.37 -18.36
C ARG A 242 -13.76 9.02 -17.43
N GLY A 243 -12.59 8.75 -18.02
CA GLY A 243 -11.32 8.54 -17.30
C GLY A 243 -11.06 7.10 -16.83
N ASP A 244 -12.08 6.40 -16.33
CA ASP A 244 -12.04 4.99 -15.95
C ASP A 244 -12.98 4.12 -16.80
N GLY A 245 -13.10 2.83 -16.48
CA GLY A 245 -13.95 1.89 -17.21
C GLY A 245 -15.33 1.75 -16.57
N THR A 246 -16.23 1.09 -17.29
CA THR A 246 -17.46 0.54 -16.70
C THR A 246 -17.38 -0.98 -16.71
N ALA A 247 -17.87 -1.63 -15.66
CA ALA A 247 -17.82 -3.07 -15.49
C ALA A 247 -19.16 -3.61 -14.95
N LEU A 248 -19.56 -4.78 -15.45
CA LEU A 248 -20.75 -5.51 -15.03
C LEU A 248 -20.35 -6.96 -14.75
N VAL A 249 -20.49 -7.40 -13.50
CA VAL A 249 -20.10 -8.74 -13.04
C VAL A 249 -21.31 -9.45 -12.46
N GLY A 250 -21.54 -10.68 -12.89
CA GLY A 250 -22.54 -11.57 -12.33
C GLY A 250 -21.92 -12.51 -11.30
N ILE A 251 -22.70 -12.88 -10.28
CA ILE A 251 -22.34 -13.94 -9.34
C ILE A 251 -23.51 -14.90 -9.13
N ARG A 252 -23.27 -16.20 -9.23
CA ARG A 252 -24.30 -17.20 -9.01
C ARG A 252 -24.64 -17.36 -7.53
N LEU A 253 -25.93 -17.35 -7.18
CA LEU A 253 -26.34 -17.35 -5.78
C LEU A 253 -25.92 -18.61 -5.02
N HIS A 254 -26.03 -19.79 -5.62
CA HIS A 254 -25.88 -21.04 -4.86
C HIS A 254 -24.43 -21.41 -4.50
N ASP A 255 -23.45 -21.01 -5.31
CA ASP A 255 -22.03 -21.39 -5.16
C ASP A 255 -21.04 -20.23 -5.38
N ALA A 256 -21.54 -18.99 -5.38
CA ALA A 256 -20.73 -17.78 -5.50
C ALA A 256 -19.84 -17.73 -6.75
N LYS A 257 -20.28 -18.34 -7.86
CA LYS A 257 -19.49 -18.35 -9.09
C LYS A 257 -19.56 -17.02 -9.84
N LEU A 258 -18.42 -16.33 -9.95
CA LEU A 258 -18.23 -15.08 -10.68
C LEU A 258 -18.03 -15.28 -12.18
N PHE A 259 -18.57 -14.34 -12.95
CA PHE A 259 -18.40 -14.23 -14.40
C PHE A 259 -18.68 -12.81 -14.89
N THR A 260 -18.04 -12.43 -15.99
CA THR A 260 -18.17 -11.11 -16.58
C THR A 260 -19.40 -11.04 -17.48
N LEU A 261 -20.27 -10.06 -17.24
CA LEU A 261 -21.44 -9.76 -18.08
C LEU A 261 -21.11 -8.69 -19.12
N GLY A 262 -20.17 -7.79 -18.83
CA GLY A 262 -19.70 -6.78 -19.75
C GLY A 262 -18.59 -5.91 -19.15
N GLN A 263 -17.76 -5.34 -20.03
CA GLN A 263 -16.70 -4.42 -19.68
C GLN A 263 -16.51 -3.39 -20.80
N TRP A 264 -16.34 -2.13 -20.40
CA TRP A 264 -16.14 -0.99 -21.28
C TRP A 264 -14.97 -0.17 -20.76
N ILE A 265 -13.76 -0.52 -21.21
CA ILE A 265 -12.53 0.19 -20.85
C ILE A 265 -12.08 1.07 -22.01
N ARG A 266 -11.54 2.25 -21.69
CA ARG A 266 -10.84 3.11 -22.65
C ARG A 266 -9.66 2.36 -23.31
N PRO A 267 -9.69 2.12 -24.63
CA PRO A 267 -8.54 1.54 -25.33
C PRO A 267 -7.28 2.42 -25.21
N GLU A 268 -6.10 1.82 -25.23
CA GLU A 268 -4.83 2.53 -25.02
C GLU A 268 -4.58 3.66 -26.04
N HIS A 269 -5.07 3.51 -27.26
CA HIS A 269 -4.94 4.49 -28.35
C HIS A 269 -6.24 5.27 -28.63
N ALA A 270 -7.22 5.23 -27.72
CA ALA A 270 -8.44 5.99 -27.88
C ALA A 270 -8.19 7.49 -27.68
N LYS A 271 -8.88 8.30 -28.48
CA LYS A 271 -8.85 9.76 -28.37
C LYS A 271 -9.27 10.22 -26.97
N ASP A 272 -8.91 11.44 -26.61
CA ASP A 272 -9.20 12.01 -25.28
C ASP A 272 -10.70 12.29 -25.05
N ASP A 273 -11.50 12.28 -26.11
CA ASP A 273 -12.97 12.38 -26.07
C ASP A 273 -13.67 11.02 -25.97
N TRP A 274 -12.94 9.92 -25.71
CA TRP A 274 -13.57 8.62 -25.50
C TRP A 274 -14.47 8.63 -24.27
N GLU A 275 -15.68 8.10 -24.45
CA GLU A 275 -16.68 7.91 -23.41
C GLU A 275 -17.21 6.48 -23.47
N VAL A 276 -17.70 6.00 -22.33
CA VAL A 276 -18.44 4.73 -22.28
C VAL A 276 -19.72 4.87 -23.10
N ASP A 277 -19.97 3.92 -24.00
CA ASP A 277 -21.23 3.80 -24.72
C ASP A 277 -22.34 3.35 -23.75
N VAL A 278 -23.05 4.32 -23.19
CA VAL A 278 -24.15 4.14 -22.23
C VAL A 278 -25.22 3.19 -22.77
N LEU A 279 -25.57 3.28 -24.06
CA LEU A 279 -26.60 2.43 -24.67
C LEU A 279 -26.16 0.96 -24.69
N SER A 280 -24.87 0.71 -24.95
CA SER A 280 -24.33 -0.65 -24.93
C SER A 280 -24.31 -1.26 -23.52
N VAL A 281 -24.10 -0.43 -22.48
CA VAL A 281 -24.20 -0.83 -21.07
C VAL A 281 -25.64 -1.16 -20.70
N GLU A 282 -26.60 -0.28 -21.04
CA GLU A 282 -28.03 -0.55 -20.82
C GLU A 282 -28.48 -1.85 -21.51
N ALA A 283 -28.02 -2.07 -22.75
CA ALA A 283 -28.31 -3.30 -23.46
C ALA A 283 -27.72 -4.54 -22.78
N ALA A 284 -26.55 -4.43 -22.12
CA ALA A 284 -25.95 -5.53 -21.37
C ALA A 284 -26.72 -5.83 -20.07
N VAL A 285 -27.13 -4.80 -19.33
CA VAL A 285 -28.01 -4.95 -18.15
C VAL A 285 -29.30 -5.65 -18.56
N LYS A 286 -29.97 -5.16 -19.61
CA LYS A 286 -31.18 -5.78 -20.14
C LYS A 286 -30.96 -7.25 -20.51
N ARG A 287 -29.89 -7.57 -21.27
CA ARG A 287 -29.55 -8.96 -21.61
C ARG A 287 -29.33 -9.83 -20.37
N ALA A 288 -28.72 -9.31 -19.32
CA ALA A 288 -28.50 -10.05 -18.08
C ALA A 288 -29.84 -10.41 -17.40
N PHE A 289 -30.76 -9.45 -17.28
CA PHE A 289 -32.11 -9.67 -16.72
C PHE A 289 -33.00 -10.58 -17.60
N GLU A 290 -32.83 -10.55 -18.93
CA GLU A 290 -33.55 -11.46 -19.84
C GLU A 290 -32.98 -12.89 -19.84
N THR A 291 -31.67 -13.04 -19.63
CA THR A 291 -30.98 -14.34 -19.71
C THR A 291 -31.00 -15.10 -18.38
N TYR A 292 -30.87 -14.39 -17.27
CA TYR A 292 -30.74 -14.97 -15.93
C TYR A 292 -31.86 -14.53 -15.01
N ARG A 293 -32.06 -15.25 -13.91
CA ARG A 293 -32.97 -14.81 -12.86
C ARG A 293 -32.18 -13.90 -11.90
N VAL A 294 -32.13 -12.62 -12.21
CA VAL A 294 -31.45 -11.63 -11.38
C VAL A 294 -32.25 -11.39 -10.12
N GLU A 295 -31.66 -11.70 -8.97
CA GLU A 295 -32.30 -11.53 -7.65
C GLU A 295 -31.87 -10.23 -6.97
N TRP A 296 -30.75 -9.65 -7.37
CA TRP A 296 -30.20 -8.44 -6.75
C TRP A 296 -29.14 -7.80 -7.64
N MET A 297 -29.11 -6.49 -7.71
CA MET A 297 -28.09 -5.72 -8.41
C MET A 297 -27.64 -4.56 -7.53
N TYR A 298 -26.36 -4.50 -7.21
CA TYR A 298 -25.73 -3.31 -6.64
C TYR A 298 -25.02 -2.50 -7.72
N ALA A 299 -25.30 -1.21 -7.77
CA ALA A 299 -24.74 -0.29 -8.74
C ALA A 299 -24.14 0.95 -8.06
N ASP A 300 -22.90 1.28 -8.40
CA ASP A 300 -22.28 2.53 -7.92
C ASP A 300 -22.90 3.75 -8.61
N PRO A 301 -23.53 4.70 -7.89
CA PRO A 301 -24.32 5.76 -8.50
C PRO A 301 -23.59 6.86 -9.28
N PRO A 302 -22.33 7.28 -8.99
CA PRO A 302 -21.71 8.40 -9.66
C PRO A 302 -21.81 8.34 -11.19
N TRP A 303 -22.42 9.37 -11.79
CA TRP A 303 -22.70 9.50 -13.24
C TRP A 303 -23.79 8.60 -13.82
N TRP A 304 -24.28 7.62 -13.07
CA TRP A 304 -25.25 6.61 -13.52
C TRP A 304 -26.60 6.68 -12.78
N GLN A 305 -26.83 7.71 -11.95
CA GLN A 305 -28.02 7.79 -11.09
C GLN A 305 -29.34 7.68 -11.86
N GLU A 306 -29.46 8.37 -13.00
CA GLU A 306 -30.67 8.33 -13.82
C GLU A 306 -30.88 6.95 -14.46
N ASN A 307 -29.82 6.31 -14.93
CA ASN A 307 -29.87 4.96 -15.50
C ASN A 307 -30.27 3.93 -14.43
N ILE A 308 -29.68 4.00 -13.24
CA ILE A 308 -30.00 3.12 -12.11
C ILE A 308 -31.46 3.30 -11.70
N GLY A 309 -31.95 4.55 -11.61
CA GLY A 309 -33.36 4.82 -11.34
C GLY A 309 -34.30 4.26 -12.41
N ARG A 310 -33.93 4.35 -13.69
CA ARG A 310 -34.69 3.72 -14.78
C ARG A 310 -34.69 2.20 -14.69
N TRP A 311 -33.56 1.57 -14.38
CA TRP A 311 -33.48 0.11 -14.21
C TRP A 311 -34.33 -0.37 -13.04
N ALA A 312 -34.37 0.38 -11.92
CA ALA A 312 -35.25 0.10 -10.80
C ALA A 312 -36.73 0.15 -11.22
N VAL A 313 -37.15 1.15 -12.00
CA VAL A 313 -38.53 1.22 -12.52
C VAL A 313 -38.85 0.09 -13.50
N GLU A 314 -37.91 -0.27 -14.39
CA GLU A 314 -38.13 -1.30 -15.42
C GLU A 314 -38.21 -2.71 -14.84
N TRP A 315 -37.33 -3.05 -13.89
CA TRP A 315 -37.19 -4.41 -13.36
C TRP A 315 -37.80 -4.60 -11.96
N GLY A 316 -38.13 -3.50 -11.28
CA GLY A 316 -38.71 -3.44 -9.95
C GLY A 316 -37.75 -2.86 -8.91
N ASP A 317 -38.28 -1.98 -8.05
CA ASP A 317 -37.53 -1.26 -7.01
C ASP A 317 -36.85 -2.21 -6.00
N ASP A 318 -37.30 -3.47 -5.93
CA ASP A 318 -36.76 -4.49 -5.05
C ASP A 318 -35.59 -5.29 -5.67
N TYR A 319 -35.10 -4.96 -6.85
CA TYR A 319 -34.00 -5.70 -7.52
C TYR A 319 -32.74 -4.86 -7.78
N VAL A 320 -32.88 -3.56 -8.00
CA VAL A 320 -31.77 -2.67 -8.36
C VAL A 320 -31.55 -1.65 -7.25
N PHE A 321 -30.35 -1.64 -6.67
CA PHE A 321 -30.05 -0.86 -5.49
C PHE A 321 -28.77 -0.05 -5.68
N GLU A 322 -28.79 1.18 -5.19
CA GLU A 322 -27.59 2.01 -5.11
C GLU A 322 -26.62 1.47 -4.06
N TYR A 323 -25.35 1.34 -4.44
CA TYR A 323 -24.25 1.03 -3.55
C TYR A 323 -23.16 2.09 -3.67
N TRP A 324 -23.20 3.09 -2.80
CA TRP A 324 -22.22 4.17 -2.78
C TRP A 324 -20.83 3.66 -2.34
N THR A 325 -19.94 3.40 -3.31
CA THR A 325 -18.56 2.90 -3.06
C THR A 325 -17.72 3.92 -2.28
N ASN A 326 -18.06 5.20 -2.38
CA ASN A 326 -17.42 6.30 -1.65
C ASN A 326 -17.68 6.30 -0.14
N LYS A 327 -18.48 5.37 0.39
CA LYS A 327 -18.73 5.19 1.84
C LYS A 327 -17.70 4.21 2.41
N PRO A 328 -16.62 4.68 3.08
CA PRO A 328 -15.47 3.84 3.38
C PRO A 328 -15.82 2.62 4.24
N THR A 329 -16.62 2.78 5.30
CA THR A 329 -16.99 1.66 6.19
C THR A 329 -17.70 0.53 5.46
N ARG A 330 -18.64 0.86 4.57
CA ARG A 330 -19.43 -0.14 3.83
C ARG A 330 -18.53 -0.88 2.83
N MET A 331 -17.71 -0.11 2.11
CA MET A 331 -16.81 -0.67 1.10
C MET A 331 -15.70 -1.53 1.72
N VAL A 332 -15.11 -1.12 2.85
CA VAL A 332 -14.12 -1.94 3.58
C VAL A 332 -14.70 -3.30 3.95
N GLN A 333 -15.92 -3.33 4.49
CA GLN A 333 -16.58 -4.59 4.87
C GLN A 333 -16.83 -5.52 3.66
N ALA A 334 -17.19 -4.95 2.51
CA ALA A 334 -17.38 -5.72 1.27
C ALA A 334 -16.05 -6.25 0.72
N VAL A 335 -14.99 -5.43 0.73
CA VAL A 335 -13.62 -5.82 0.33
C VAL A 335 -13.09 -6.94 1.22
N GLU A 336 -13.24 -6.82 2.54
CA GLU A 336 -12.84 -7.83 3.52
C GLU A 336 -13.60 -9.15 3.31
N ARG A 337 -14.91 -9.08 3.09
CA ARG A 337 -15.76 -10.25 2.80
C ARG A 337 -15.30 -10.96 1.52
N PHE A 338 -14.98 -10.21 0.47
CA PHE A 338 -14.49 -10.78 -0.78
C PHE A 338 -13.14 -11.48 -0.60
N ARG A 339 -12.19 -10.81 0.05
CA ARG A 339 -10.87 -11.38 0.36
C ARG A 339 -11.01 -12.67 1.18
N THR A 340 -11.88 -12.66 2.19
CA THR A 340 -12.17 -13.84 3.02
C THR A 340 -12.74 -14.98 2.17
N ALA A 341 -13.70 -14.70 1.29
CA ALA A 341 -14.34 -15.72 0.46
C ALA A 341 -13.35 -16.41 -0.50
N VAL A 342 -12.40 -15.66 -1.06
CA VAL A 342 -11.30 -16.24 -1.87
C VAL A 342 -10.37 -17.07 -0.99
N MET A 343 -9.92 -16.53 0.14
CA MET A 343 -8.98 -17.20 1.04
C MET A 343 -9.50 -18.55 1.57
N VAL A 344 -10.81 -18.65 1.86
CA VAL A 344 -11.41 -19.89 2.37
C VAL A 344 -11.98 -20.80 1.27
N GLY A 345 -11.97 -20.36 0.00
CA GLY A 345 -12.52 -21.11 -1.13
C GLY A 345 -14.05 -21.14 -1.22
N ASP A 346 -14.73 -20.17 -0.59
CA ASP A 346 -16.20 -20.00 -0.63
C ASP A 346 -16.68 -19.20 -1.86
N LEU A 347 -15.75 -18.80 -2.72
CA LEU A 347 -15.98 -18.12 -3.99
C LEU A 347 -15.31 -18.89 -5.13
N SER A 348 -15.92 -18.88 -6.31
CA SER A 348 -15.30 -19.42 -7.52
C SER A 348 -15.44 -18.48 -8.71
N HIS A 349 -14.64 -18.66 -9.76
CA HIS A 349 -14.76 -17.88 -11.00
C HIS A 349 -14.58 -18.75 -12.25
N VAL A 350 -15.01 -18.23 -13.41
CA VAL A 350 -14.89 -18.91 -14.72
C VAL A 350 -13.45 -18.98 -15.26
N GLY A 351 -12.53 -18.18 -14.71
CA GLY A 351 -11.13 -18.15 -15.16
C GLY A 351 -10.88 -17.14 -16.28
N GLU A 352 -11.74 -16.12 -16.39
CA GLU A 352 -11.61 -15.08 -17.41
C GLU A 352 -10.35 -14.23 -17.17
N THR A 353 -9.56 -14.04 -18.23
CA THR A 353 -8.29 -13.31 -18.19
C THR A 353 -8.46 -11.89 -17.67
N GLU A 354 -9.49 -11.17 -18.10
CA GLU A 354 -9.68 -9.76 -17.76
C GLU A 354 -10.12 -9.57 -16.31
N LEU A 355 -11.03 -10.39 -15.80
CA LEU A 355 -11.42 -10.36 -14.38
C LEU A 355 -10.21 -10.65 -13.49
N THR A 356 -9.45 -11.69 -13.83
CA THR A 356 -8.21 -12.05 -13.12
C THR A 356 -7.19 -10.92 -13.15
N ARG A 357 -6.98 -10.30 -14.32
CA ARG A 357 -6.09 -9.15 -14.46
C ARG A 357 -6.49 -8.00 -13.55
N HIS A 358 -7.78 -7.66 -13.47
CA HIS A 358 -8.26 -6.57 -12.61
C HIS A 358 -8.08 -6.88 -11.12
N VAL A 359 -8.41 -8.10 -10.69
CA VAL A 359 -8.27 -8.53 -9.30
C VAL A 359 -6.80 -8.47 -8.85
N LEU A 360 -5.88 -8.93 -9.71
CA LEU A 360 -4.44 -8.94 -9.41
C LEU A 360 -3.76 -7.56 -9.59
N GLN A 361 -4.40 -6.62 -10.28
CA GLN A 361 -3.91 -5.23 -10.42
C GLN A 361 -4.32 -4.33 -9.25
N ALA A 362 -5.36 -4.71 -8.50
CA ALA A 362 -5.80 -3.97 -7.34
C ALA A 362 -4.76 -4.04 -6.22
N VAL A 363 -4.53 -2.92 -5.55
CA VAL A 363 -3.64 -2.81 -4.39
C VAL A 363 -4.42 -2.37 -3.16
N VAL A 364 -3.91 -2.71 -1.99
CA VAL A 364 -4.50 -2.30 -0.72
C VAL A 364 -4.19 -0.83 -0.45
N ARG A 365 -5.22 -0.08 -0.02
CA ARG A 365 -5.08 1.22 0.63
C ARG A 365 -5.68 1.12 2.02
N GLU A 366 -4.81 1.18 3.03
CA GLU A 366 -5.23 1.22 4.43
C GLU A 366 -5.97 2.52 4.72
N VAL A 367 -7.11 2.42 5.40
CA VAL A 367 -7.84 3.54 5.97
C VAL A 367 -8.19 3.22 7.42
N PRO A 368 -8.56 4.21 8.26
CA PRO A 368 -8.87 3.94 9.67
C PRO A 368 -9.96 2.87 9.92
N GLN A 369 -10.82 2.63 8.92
CA GLN A 369 -11.88 1.63 8.96
C GLN A 369 -11.42 0.22 8.59
N GLY A 370 -10.26 0.06 7.96
CA GLY A 370 -9.71 -1.20 7.41
C GLY A 370 -9.17 -1.02 5.99
N ASP A 371 -9.23 -2.07 5.18
CA ASP A 371 -8.59 -2.09 3.86
C ASP A 371 -9.58 -1.73 2.73
N LEU A 372 -9.19 -0.78 1.88
CA LEU A 372 -9.83 -0.52 0.59
C LEU A 372 -8.95 -1.02 -0.55
N ILE A 373 -9.55 -1.15 -1.74
CA ILE A 373 -8.81 -1.40 -2.98
C ILE A 373 -8.67 -0.14 -3.80
N THR A 374 -7.51 0.05 -4.42
CA THR A 374 -7.21 1.15 -5.33
C THR A 374 -6.30 0.69 -6.46
N LYS A 375 -6.07 1.56 -7.44
CA LYS A 375 -4.96 1.44 -8.41
C LYS A 375 -3.63 1.71 -7.68
N ASP A 376 -2.55 1.16 -8.22
CA ASP A 376 -1.16 1.36 -7.76
C ASP A 376 -0.66 2.80 -7.84
N SER A 377 -1.40 3.69 -8.52
CA SER A 377 -1.31 5.14 -8.36
C SER A 377 -2.55 5.81 -8.98
N PRO A 378 -2.86 7.08 -8.65
CA PRO A 378 -3.94 7.83 -9.30
C PRO A 378 -3.76 7.99 -10.82
N ARG A 379 -2.52 7.94 -11.31
CA ARG A 379 -2.16 8.06 -12.74
C ARG A 379 -2.03 6.71 -13.45
N SER A 380 -2.23 5.61 -12.74
CA SER A 380 -2.05 4.28 -13.31
C SER A 380 -3.00 4.04 -14.47
N LYS A 381 -2.45 3.44 -15.53
CA LYS A 381 -3.21 2.93 -16.68
C LYS A 381 -3.87 1.59 -16.37
N ARG A 382 -3.47 0.91 -15.29
CA ARG A 382 -4.05 -0.37 -14.86
C ARG A 382 -5.50 -0.15 -14.42
N LYS A 383 -6.32 -1.17 -14.61
CA LYS A 383 -7.78 -1.07 -14.45
C LYS A 383 -8.23 -2.09 -13.43
N ILE A 384 -9.11 -1.67 -12.54
CA ILE A 384 -9.60 -2.48 -11.42
C ILE A 384 -11.13 -2.54 -11.38
N ASP A 385 -11.81 -2.02 -12.40
CA ASP A 385 -13.27 -1.84 -12.42
C ASP A 385 -14.02 -3.18 -12.29
N LEU A 386 -13.56 -4.25 -12.95
CA LEU A 386 -14.08 -5.61 -12.74
C LEU A 386 -13.86 -6.14 -11.32
N ALA A 387 -12.78 -5.77 -10.64
CA ALA A 387 -12.53 -6.18 -9.26
C ALA A 387 -13.53 -5.49 -8.30
N VAL A 388 -13.76 -4.19 -8.49
CA VAL A 388 -14.77 -3.43 -7.73
C VAL A 388 -16.17 -4.00 -8.01
N ALA A 389 -16.53 -4.21 -9.28
CA ALA A 389 -17.81 -4.81 -9.65
C ALA A 389 -17.98 -6.23 -9.06
N ALA A 390 -16.93 -7.04 -8.98
CA ALA A 390 -16.97 -8.36 -8.35
C ALA A 390 -17.21 -8.29 -6.84
N VAL A 391 -16.59 -7.33 -6.15
CA VAL A 391 -16.87 -7.05 -4.72
C VAL A 391 -18.34 -6.70 -4.53
N LEU A 392 -18.88 -5.80 -5.35
CA LEU A 392 -20.31 -5.43 -5.31
C LEU A 392 -21.23 -6.62 -5.60
N ALA A 393 -20.86 -7.48 -6.56
CA ALA A 393 -21.66 -8.66 -6.90
C ALA A 393 -21.76 -9.62 -5.71
N LEU A 394 -20.63 -9.91 -5.02
CA LEU A 394 -20.63 -10.76 -3.84
C LEU A 394 -21.48 -10.18 -2.71
N GLU A 395 -21.43 -8.86 -2.52
CA GLU A 395 -22.26 -8.17 -1.54
C GLU A 395 -23.75 -8.26 -1.88
N ALA A 396 -24.10 -8.02 -3.14
CA ALA A 396 -25.47 -8.17 -3.65
C ALA A 396 -25.99 -9.60 -3.45
N ARG A 397 -25.13 -10.60 -3.66
CA ARG A 397 -25.45 -12.01 -3.39
C ARG A 397 -25.74 -12.26 -1.91
N ALA A 398 -24.93 -11.70 -1.01
CA ALA A 398 -25.11 -11.89 0.42
C ALA A 398 -26.49 -11.35 0.87
N ASP A 399 -26.86 -10.16 0.39
CA ASP A 399 -28.16 -9.55 0.70
C ASP A 399 -29.33 -10.29 0.04
N ALA A 400 -29.19 -10.75 -1.21
CA ALA A 400 -30.20 -11.59 -1.86
C ALA A 400 -30.49 -12.88 -1.07
N ILE A 401 -29.45 -13.49 -0.50
CA ILE A 401 -29.60 -14.69 0.33
C ILE A 401 -30.24 -14.34 1.67
N ALA A 402 -29.82 -13.24 2.30
CA ALA A 402 -30.40 -12.77 3.56
C ALA A 402 -31.89 -12.43 3.44
N ASP A 403 -32.31 -11.90 2.29
CA ASP A 403 -33.71 -11.64 1.94
C ASP A 403 -34.51 -12.91 1.58
N GLY A 404 -33.86 -14.08 1.55
CA GLY A 404 -34.51 -15.37 1.30
C GLY A 404 -34.75 -15.68 -0.18
N ARG A 405 -34.05 -14.99 -1.10
CA ARG A 405 -34.25 -15.19 -2.55
C ARG A 405 -33.60 -16.46 -3.10
N LEU A 406 -32.67 -17.10 -2.38
CA LEU A 406 -32.05 -18.35 -2.81
C LEU A 406 -33.06 -19.50 -2.82
N GLN A 407 -33.40 -20.00 -4.01
CA GLN A 407 -34.29 -21.15 -4.20
C GLN A 407 -33.44 -22.39 -4.54
N ILE A 408 -33.22 -23.27 -3.56
CA ILE A 408 -32.52 -24.54 -3.81
C ILE A 408 -33.47 -25.48 -4.56
N LYS A 409 -33.25 -25.70 -5.86
CA LYS A 409 -33.98 -26.74 -6.60
C LYS A 409 -33.69 -28.10 -5.96
N ARG A 410 -34.63 -28.63 -5.16
CA ARG A 410 -34.59 -30.04 -4.71
C ARG A 410 -34.57 -30.92 -5.95
N ARG A 411 -33.47 -31.66 -6.18
CA ARG A 411 -33.47 -32.79 -7.12
C ARG A 411 -34.57 -33.76 -6.67
N ARG A 412 -35.63 -33.91 -7.46
CA ARG A 412 -36.56 -35.04 -7.31
C ARG A 412 -35.74 -36.31 -7.49
N VAL A 413 -35.52 -37.05 -6.40
CA VAL A 413 -35.13 -38.46 -6.50
C VAL A 413 -36.33 -39.16 -7.13
N VAL A 414 -36.23 -39.48 -8.42
CA VAL A 414 -37.17 -40.40 -9.06
C VAL A 414 -36.74 -41.79 -8.59
N GLY A 415 -37.32 -42.23 -7.47
CA GLY A 415 -37.23 -43.62 -7.04
C GLY A 415 -38.13 -44.47 -7.93
N PHE A 416 -37.50 -45.47 -8.56
CA PHE A 416 -38.14 -46.51 -9.36
C PHE A 416 -39.02 -47.44 -8.52
#